data_AF-A0A8J7HZX5-F1
#
_entry.id   AF-A0A8J7HZX5-F1
#
_cell.length_a   1.000
_cell.length_b   1.000
_cell.length_c   1.000
_cell.angle_alpha   90.00
_cell.angle_beta   90.00
_cell.angle_gamma   90.00
#
_symmetry.space_group_name_H-M   'P 1'
#
loop_
_entity.id
_entity.type
_entity.pdbx_description
1 polymer ?
#
loop_
_entity_poly.entity_id
_entity_poly.type
_entity_poly.pdbx_seq_one_letter_code
_entity_poly.pdbx_strand_id
1 'polypeptide(L)' 'MPKTKLKPNAIDESNLLTLEEAYRKLGKGFSPRSLRRKIASGEYKQGIHYFRSNGVNGIIKVNILAIKQNLIDINS' A
#
# COMPACT_ATOMS: atom_id res chain seq x y z
N MET A 1 12.62 14.25 -19.94
CA MET A 1 12.20 13.39 -18.82
C MET A 1 11.50 14.25 -17.78
N PRO A 2 10.16 14.21 -17.64
CA PRO A 2 9.51 15.00 -16.60
C PRO A 2 9.79 14.35 -15.24
N LYS A 3 10.47 15.09 -14.37
CA LYS A 3 10.68 14.75 -12.97
C LYS A 3 9.33 14.84 -12.25
N THR A 4 8.72 13.72 -11.92
CA THR A 4 7.49 13.69 -11.12
C THR A 4 7.83 14.13 -9.70
N LYS A 5 7.67 15.43 -9.41
CA LYS A 5 7.74 15.96 -8.05
C LYS A 5 6.49 15.51 -7.30
N LEU A 6 6.57 14.39 -6.58
CA LEU A 6 5.54 13.99 -5.63
C LEU A 6 5.47 15.05 -4.52
N LYS A 7 4.36 15.81 -4.48
CA LYS A 7 4.11 16.84 -3.47
C LYS A 7 3.90 16.17 -2.09
N PRO A 8 4.26 16.84 -0.96
CA PRO A 8 4.24 16.23 0.37
C PRO A 8 2.84 15.85 0.92
N ASN A 9 1.76 16.21 0.23
CA ASN A 9 0.36 15.91 0.61
C ASN A 9 -0.38 15.07 -0.45
N ALA A 10 0.33 14.38 -1.34
CA ALA A 10 -0.28 13.67 -2.48
C ALA A 10 -0.77 12.24 -2.14
N ILE A 11 -0.98 11.91 -0.86
CA ILE A 11 -1.63 10.65 -0.49
C ILE A 11 -3.10 10.98 -0.35
N ASP A 12 -3.82 10.80 -1.45
CA ASP A 12 -5.28 10.91 -1.45
C ASP A 12 -5.84 9.82 -0.54
N GLU A 13 -6.49 10.19 0.57
CA GLU A 13 -7.03 9.25 1.56
C GLU A 13 -8.03 8.27 0.93
N SER A 14 -8.66 8.66 -0.18
CA SER A 14 -9.52 7.80 -0.99
C SER A 14 -8.80 6.56 -1.54
N ASN A 15 -7.47 6.59 -1.65
CA ASN A 15 -6.64 5.49 -2.12
C ASN A 15 -6.04 4.64 -0.98
N LEU A 16 -6.26 5.04 0.28
CA LEU A 16 -5.86 4.29 1.47
C LEU A 16 -6.99 3.35 1.90
N LEU A 17 -6.84 2.08 1.54
CA LEU A 17 -7.82 1.06 1.89
C LEU A 17 -7.31 0.14 2.99
N THR A 18 -8.22 -0.40 3.80
CA THR A 18 -7.87 -1.47 4.74
C THR A 18 -7.41 -2.72 3.99
N LEU A 19 -6.77 -3.66 4.70
CA LEU A 19 -6.34 -4.93 4.10
C LEU A 19 -7.49 -5.71 3.45
N GLU A 20 -8.68 -5.67 4.06
CA GLU A 20 -9.88 -6.34 3.54
C GLU A 20 -10.39 -5.68 2.25
N GLU A 21 -10.47 -4.35 2.24
CA GLU A 21 -10.89 -3.59 1.06
C GLU A 21 -9.88 -3.70 -0.09
N ALA A 22 -8.59 -3.69 0.22
CA ALA A 22 -7.53 -3.90 -0.76
C ALA A 22 -7.62 -5.30 -1.38
N TYR A 23 -7.90 -6.33 -0.57
CA TYR A 23 -8.15 -7.68 -1.07
C TYR A 23 -9.38 -7.73 -1.98
N ARG A 24 -10.50 -7.10 -1.60
CA ARG A 24 -11.70 -7.03 -2.44
C ARG A 24 -11.43 -6.36 -3.80
N LYS A 25 -10.53 -5.37 -3.85
CA LYS A 25 -10.24 -4.59 -5.06
C LYS A 25 -9.16 -5.19 -5.95
N LEU A 26 -8.12 -5.80 -5.36
CA LEU A 26 -6.97 -6.37 -6.08
C LEU A 26 -7.10 -7.89 -6.31
N GLY A 27 -7.90 -8.57 -5.50
CA GLY A 27 -8.16 -10.00 -5.62
C GLY A 27 -6.98 -10.88 -5.21
N LYS A 28 -6.81 -11.99 -5.96
CA LYS A 28 -5.88 -13.08 -5.65
C LYS A 28 -4.44 -12.54 -5.48
N GLY A 29 -3.76 -12.98 -4.42
CA GLY A 29 -2.39 -12.55 -4.10
C GLY A 29 -2.30 -11.39 -3.09
N PHE A 30 -3.40 -10.66 -2.86
CA PHE A 30 -3.46 -9.52 -1.93
C PHE A 30 -4.37 -9.79 -0.72
N SER A 31 -4.49 -11.06 -0.31
CA SER A 31 -5.22 -11.38 0.92
C SER A 31 -4.61 -10.65 2.12
N PRO A 32 -5.37 -10.38 3.20
CA PRO A 32 -4.84 -9.72 4.39
C PRO A 32 -3.57 -10.40 4.93
N ARG A 33 -3.52 -11.75 4.86
CA ARG A 33 -2.34 -12.54 5.22
C ARG A 33 -1.15 -12.25 4.30
N SER A 34 -1.36 -12.23 2.98
CA SER A 34 -0.30 -11.94 2.01
C SER A 34 0.22 -10.51 2.16
N LEU A 35 -0.67 -9.53 2.33
CA LEU A 35 -0.28 -8.14 2.56
C LEU A 35 0.55 -7.98 3.84
N ARG A 36 0.12 -8.61 4.94
CA ARG A 36 0.91 -8.64 6.19
C ARG A 36 2.27 -9.30 5.99
N ARG A 37 2.34 -10.39 5.22
CA ARG A 37 3.61 -11.06 4.90
C ARG A 37 4.55 -10.15 4.10
N LYS A 38 4.06 -9.43 3.10
CA LYS A 38 4.84 -8.46 2.31
C LYS A 38 5.33 -7.28 3.14
N ILE A 39 4.54 -6.84 4.12
CA ILE A 39 4.97 -5.84 5.10
C ILE A 39 6.06 -6.41 6.00
N ALA A 40 5.88 -7.62 6.53
CA ALA A 40 6.85 -8.26 7.41
C ALA A 40 8.18 -8.60 6.70
N SER A 41 8.14 -8.92 5.40
CA SER A 41 9.33 -9.16 4.59
C SER A 41 10.04 -7.88 4.14
N GLY A 42 9.51 -6.70 4.47
CA GLY A 42 10.07 -5.41 4.06
C GLY A 42 9.85 -5.04 2.60
N GLU A 43 9.09 -5.85 1.84
CA GLU A 43 8.72 -5.54 0.45
C GLU A 43 7.86 -4.26 0.41
N TYR A 44 6.96 -4.12 1.38
CA TYR A 44 6.17 -2.90 1.57
C TYR A 44 6.74 -2.04 2.68
N LYS A 45 6.92 -0.75 2.37
CA LYS A 45 7.49 0.25 3.28
C LYS A 45 6.41 1.14 3.91
N GLN A 46 6.52 1.38 5.23
CA GLN A 46 5.64 2.29 5.95
C GLN A 46 5.81 3.72 5.41
N GLY A 47 4.72 4.47 5.28
CA GLY A 47 4.74 5.82 4.72
C GLY A 47 4.72 5.88 3.19
N ILE A 48 4.87 4.74 2.52
CA ILE A 48 4.86 4.63 1.05
C ILE A 48 3.73 3.67 0.63
N HIS A 49 3.86 2.40 1.00
CA HIS A 49 2.95 1.33 0.60
C HIS A 49 1.85 1.09 1.62
N TYR A 50 2.14 1.33 2.90
CA TYR A 50 1.16 1.17 3.96
C TYR A 50 1.36 2.23 5.05
N PHE A 51 0.28 2.46 5.79
CA PHE A 51 0.22 3.38 6.93
C PHE A 51 -0.40 2.63 8.10
N ARG A 52 0.24 2.73 9.26
CA ARG A 52 -0.30 2.22 10.52
C ARG A 52 -0.86 3.40 11.30
N SER A 53 -2.11 3.29 11.72
CA SER A 53 -2.65 4.20 12.73
C SER A 53 -2.23 3.71 14.11
N ASN A 54 -1.71 4.61 14.96
CA ASN A 54 -1.21 4.32 16.30
C ASN A 54 -2.32 4.00 17.34
N GLY A 55 -3.55 3.71 16.91
CA GLY A 55 -4.63 3.31 17.81
C GLY A 55 -4.47 1.89 18.37
N VAL A 56 -5.25 1.56 19.40
CA VAL A 56 -5.26 0.26 20.13
C VAL A 56 -5.41 -0.96 19.20
N ASN A 57 -5.98 -0.77 18.01
CA ASN A 57 -6.17 -1.83 17.00
C ASN A 57 -5.20 -1.78 15.81
N GLY A 58 -4.21 -0.87 15.80
CA GLY A 58 -3.13 -0.84 14.82
C GLY A 58 -3.58 -0.98 13.36
N ILE A 59 -4.64 -0.24 12.96
CA ILE A 59 -5.26 -0.42 11.64
C ILE A 59 -4.21 -0.15 10.56
N ILE A 60 -3.97 -1.17 9.73
CA ILE A 60 -3.10 -1.08 8.56
C ILE A 60 -3.95 -0.68 7.36
N LYS A 61 -3.69 0.51 6.83
CA LYS A 61 -4.18 0.95 5.53
C LYS A 61 -3.08 0.80 4.50
N VAL A 62 -3.41 0.30 3.32
CA VAL A 62 -2.48 0.15 2.20
C VAL A 62 -2.83 1.15 1.11
N ASN A 63 -1.78 1.74 0.53
CA ASN A 63 -1.90 2.62 -0.62
C ASN A 63 -1.89 1.77 -1.90
N ILE A 64 -3.05 1.64 -2.55
CA ILE A 64 -3.19 0.78 -3.72
C ILE A 64 -2.39 1.30 -4.91
N LEU A 65 -2.26 2.62 -5.09
CA LEU A 65 -1.49 3.18 -6.19
C LEU A 65 -0.01 2.83 -6.05
N ALA A 66 0.54 2.97 -4.84
CA ALA A 66 1.92 2.58 -4.56
C ALA A 66 2.14 1.08 -4.79
N ILE A 67 1.21 0.23 -4.36
CA ILE A 67 1.28 -1.21 -4.61
C ILE A 67 1.25 -1.52 -6.12
N LYS A 68 0.35 -0.89 -6.88
CA LYS A 68 0.27 -1.08 -8.34
C LYS A 68 1.55 -0.64 -9.04
N GLN A 69 2.13 0.49 -8.62
CA GLN A 69 3.39 0.97 -9.19
C GLN A 69 4.54 0.02 -8.89
N ASN A 70 4.61 -0.53 -7.67
CA ASN A 70 5.63 -1.50 -7.28
C ASN A 70 5.53 -2.80 -8.10
N LEU A 71 4.31 -3.24 -8.47
CA LEU A 71 4.13 -4.39 -9.37
C LEU A 71 4.66 -4.11 -10.78
N ILE A 72 4.49 -2.90 -11.30
CA ILE A 72 5.02 -2.53 -12.62
C ILE A 72 6.55 -2.51 -12.58
N ASP A 73 7.12 -1.97 -11.50
CA ASP A 73 8.57 -1.84 -11.31
C ASP A 73 9.27 -3.21 -11.18
N ILE A 74 8.65 -4.17 -10.47
CA ILE A 74 9.19 -5.54 -10.33
C ILE A 74 9.10 -6.35 -11.64
N ASN A 75 8.13 -6.05 -12.50
CA ASN A 75 7.88 -6.79 -13.75
C ASN A 75 8.42 -6.08 -15.00
N SER A 76 9.09 -4.92 -14.87
CA SER A 76 9.79 -4.22 -15.96
C SER A 76 11.26 -4.60 -15.97
#